data_AF-A0A6C0KLF1-F1
#
_entry.id   AF-A0A6C0KLF1-F1
#
_cell.length_a   1.000
_cell.length_b   1.000
_cell.length_c   1.000
_cell.angle_alpha   90.00
_cell.angle_beta   90.00
_cell.angle_gamma   90.00
#
_symmetry.space_group_name_H-M   'P 1'
#
loop_
_entity.id
_entity.type
_entity.pdbx_description
1 polymer ?
#
loop_
_entity_poly.entity_id
_entity_poly.type
_entity_poly.pdbx_seq_one_letter_code
_entity_poly.pdbx_strand_id
1 'polypeptide(L)'
;MIMGISLLKSLNPFFRKHVMTTITNWEFLFLNSTLIAIVSFVYAYLHKRENISNLFRLSCSQYMCAGVVVMITVFTSLAVFQLQENGQVVITSFLLKAVSALLLVGFGIFIFNEALTARQLAGILCMLLGILLLKE
;
A
#
# COMPACT_ATOMS: atom_id res chain seq x y z
N MET A 1 5.07 15.81 9.68
CA MET A 1 5.40 14.39 9.41
C MET A 1 4.44 13.75 8.41
N ILE A 2 3.12 13.79 8.65
CA ILE A 2 2.11 13.15 7.77
C ILE A 2 2.16 13.69 6.32
N MET A 3 2.24 15.01 6.12
CA MET A 3 2.36 15.59 4.77
C MET A 3 3.59 15.10 4.01
N GLY A 4 4.75 14.98 4.66
CA GLY A 4 5.98 14.51 4.02
C GLY A 4 5.88 13.05 3.56
N ILE A 5 5.29 12.18 4.38
CA ILE A 5 5.02 10.78 4.01
C ILE A 5 4.03 10.72 2.84
N SER A 6 3.01 11.58 2.85
CA SER A 6 2.02 11.67 1.77
C SER A 6 2.63 12.12 0.44
N LEU A 7 3.57 13.08 0.46
CA LEU A 7 4.32 13.52 -0.72
C LEU A 7 5.18 12.41 -1.29
N LEU A 8 5.95 11.72 -0.44
CA LEU A 8 6.78 10.60 -0.91
C LEU A 8 5.91 9.47 -1.49
N LYS A 9 4.78 9.17 -0.85
CA LYS A 9 3.82 8.18 -1.36
C LYS A 9 3.12 8.61 -2.65
N SER A 10 2.91 9.90 -2.89
CA SER A 10 2.27 10.38 -4.12
C SER A 10 3.20 10.34 -5.33
N LEU A 11 4.52 10.44 -5.13
CA LEU A 11 5.52 10.30 -6.20
C LEU A 11 5.64 8.86 -6.70
N ASN A 12 5.44 7.88 -5.83
CA ASN A 12 5.58 6.46 -6.13
C ASN A 12 4.88 6.01 -7.43
N PRO A 13 3.58 6.27 -7.65
CA PRO A 13 2.91 5.87 -8.90
C PRO A 13 3.53 6.50 -10.17
N PHE A 14 4.10 7.70 -10.09
CA PHE A 14 4.74 8.36 -11.24
C PHE A 14 6.11 7.78 -11.56
N PHE A 15 6.98 7.60 -10.55
CA PHE A 15 8.30 6.97 -10.76
C PHE A 15 8.17 5.54 -11.24
N ARG A 16 7.24 4.82 -10.64
CA ARG A 16 6.87 3.49 -11.09
C ARG A 16 6.40 3.49 -12.54
N LYS A 17 5.46 4.37 -12.94
CA LYS A 17 5.03 4.47 -14.34
C LYS A 17 6.21 4.68 -15.28
N HIS A 18 7.16 5.53 -14.90
CA HIS A 18 8.37 5.77 -15.68
C HIS A 18 9.22 4.50 -15.86
N VAL A 19 9.48 3.74 -14.80
CA VAL A 19 10.27 2.49 -14.89
C VAL A 19 9.54 1.41 -15.70
N MET A 20 8.21 1.30 -15.53
CA MET A 20 7.39 0.31 -16.24
C MET A 20 7.22 0.57 -17.74
N THR A 21 7.70 1.70 -18.26
CA THR A 21 7.81 1.89 -19.72
C THR A 21 8.86 0.96 -20.35
N THR A 22 9.83 0.51 -19.55
CA THR A 22 10.99 -0.25 -20.03
C THR A 22 10.95 -1.72 -19.61
N ILE A 23 10.27 -2.05 -18.50
CA ILE A 23 10.23 -3.41 -17.94
C ILE A 23 8.80 -3.86 -17.67
N THR A 24 8.59 -5.18 -17.66
CA THR A 24 7.27 -5.79 -17.43
C THR A 24 6.82 -5.69 -15.96
N ASN A 25 5.51 -5.88 -15.74
CA ASN A 25 4.88 -5.87 -14.42
C ASN A 25 5.55 -6.82 -13.42
N TRP A 26 5.95 -8.01 -13.88
CA TRP A 26 6.62 -9.03 -13.07
C TRP A 26 8.06 -8.67 -12.73
N GLU A 27 8.82 -8.17 -13.72
CA GLU A 27 10.20 -7.72 -13.52
C GLU A 27 10.26 -6.54 -12.55
N PHE A 28 9.33 -5.59 -12.66
CA PHE A 28 9.24 -4.48 -11.72
C PHE A 28 8.95 -4.96 -10.29
N LEU A 29 8.01 -5.89 -10.12
CA LEU A 29 7.67 -6.44 -8.81
C LEU A 29 8.88 -7.12 -8.15
N PHE A 30 9.61 -7.92 -8.92
CA PHE A 30 10.81 -8.61 -8.45
C PHE A 30 11.94 -7.63 -8.09
N LEU A 31 12.22 -6.67 -8.97
CA LEU A 31 13.24 -5.65 -8.74
C LEU A 31 12.92 -4.82 -7.49
N ASN A 32 11.69 -4.33 -7.37
CA ASN A 32 11.25 -3.54 -6.23
C ASN A 32 11.35 -4.32 -4.91
N SER A 33 10.92 -5.59 -4.89
CA SER A 33 11.00 -6.44 -3.69
C SER A 33 12.44 -6.70 -3.27
N THR A 34 13.33 -6.92 -4.25
CA THR A 34 14.76 -7.12 -4.00
C THR A 34 15.42 -5.87 -3.43
N LEU A 35 15.13 -4.69 -3.99
CA LEU A 35 15.64 -3.41 -3.49
C LEU A 35 15.16 -3.11 -2.07
N ILE A 36 13.87 -3.37 -1.77
CA ILE A 36 13.33 -3.24 -0.42
C ILE A 36 14.07 -4.16 0.55
N ALA A 37 14.33 -5.41 0.18
CA ALA A 37 15.05 -6.36 1.03
C ALA A 37 16.49 -5.87 1.32
N ILE A 38 17.22 -5.40 0.30
CA ILE A 38 18.58 -4.86 0.46
C ILE A 38 18.58 -3.64 1.39
N VAL A 39 17.72 -2.66 1.13
CA VAL A 39 17.64 -1.44 1.96
C VAL A 39 17.25 -1.76 3.39
N SER A 40 16.31 -2.68 3.59
CA SER A 40 15.88 -3.11 4.93
C SER A 40 17.01 -3.81 5.69
N PHE A 41 17.79 -4.65 4.99
CA PHE A 41 18.94 -5.33 5.58
C PHE A 41 20.05 -4.35 5.96
N VAL A 42 20.39 -3.40 5.08
CA VAL A 42 21.38 -2.35 5.35
C VAL A 42 20.94 -1.49 6.55
N TYR A 43 19.67 -1.09 6.60
CA TYR A 43 19.12 -0.33 7.71
C TYR A 43 19.21 -1.10 9.04
N ALA A 44 18.84 -2.38 9.05
CA ALA A 44 18.94 -3.23 10.23
C ALA A 44 20.40 -3.39 10.72
N TYR A 45 21.33 -3.56 9.78
CA TYR A 45 22.77 -3.68 10.07
C TYR A 45 23.34 -2.39 10.67
N LEU A 46 23.02 -1.23 10.10
CA LEU A 46 23.59 0.06 10.51
C LEU A 46 22.98 0.61 11.80
N HIS A 47 21.67 0.49 12.00
CA HIS A 47 20.97 1.25 13.02
C HIS A 47 20.60 0.46 14.26
N LYS A 48 20.38 -0.84 14.11
CA LYS A 48 19.72 -1.62 15.16
C LYS A 48 20.64 -2.65 15.79
N ARG A 49 21.65 -3.18 15.09
CA ARG A 49 22.44 -4.37 15.50
C ARG A 49 21.56 -5.41 16.20
N GLU A 50 20.28 -5.48 15.83
CA GLU A 50 19.31 -6.28 16.53
C GLU A 50 19.64 -7.72 16.17
N ASN A 51 19.71 -8.58 17.18
CA ASN A 51 19.95 -9.98 16.94
C ASN A 51 18.82 -10.52 16.04
N ILE A 52 19.17 -10.82 14.79
CA ILE A 52 18.30 -11.40 13.76
C ILE A 52 17.74 -12.77 14.24
N SER A 53 18.26 -13.32 15.35
CA SER A 53 17.80 -14.56 15.99
C SER A 53 16.29 -14.62 16.22
N ASN A 54 15.60 -13.50 16.38
CA ASN A 54 14.15 -13.49 16.57
C ASN A 54 13.39 -13.89 15.30
N LEU A 55 13.94 -13.66 14.10
CA LEU A 55 13.35 -14.18 12.86
C LEU A 55 13.31 -15.71 12.88
N PHE A 56 14.38 -16.35 13.35
CA PHE A 56 14.49 -17.81 13.42
C PHE A 56 13.70 -18.44 14.57
N ARG A 57 13.15 -17.64 15.49
CA ARG A 57 12.35 -18.11 16.64
C ARG A 57 10.83 -18.05 16.40
N LEU A 58 10.40 -17.65 15.21
CA LEU A 58 8.98 -17.59 14.87
C LEU A 58 8.36 -18.99 14.83
N SER A 59 7.12 -19.10 15.31
CA SER A 59 6.36 -20.35 15.21
C SER A 59 5.96 -20.65 13.77
N CYS A 60 5.69 -21.92 13.46
CA CYS A 60 5.21 -22.32 12.14
C CYS A 60 3.95 -21.54 11.71
N SER A 61 3.02 -21.30 12.65
CA SER A 61 1.83 -20.48 12.40
C SER A 61 2.16 -19.03 12.01
N GLN A 62 3.17 -18.42 12.62
CA GLN A 62 3.60 -17.06 12.27
C GLN A 62 4.23 -16.99 10.88
N TYR A 63 5.01 -18.01 10.50
CA TYR A 63 5.54 -18.13 9.14
C TYR A 63 4.44 -18.30 8.09
N MET A 64 3.41 -19.11 8.38
CA MET A 64 2.27 -19.25 7.48
C MET A 64 1.52 -17.92 7.32
N CYS A 65 1.24 -17.20 8.41
CA CYS A 65 0.62 -15.87 8.35
C CYS A 65 1.45 -14.89 7.52
N ALA A 66 2.77 -14.86 7.72
CA ALA A 66 3.67 -14.02 6.93
C ALA A 66 3.62 -14.39 5.44
N GLY A 67 3.56 -15.68 5.11
CA GLY A 67 3.39 -16.16 3.73
C GLY A 67 2.09 -15.66 3.09
N VAL A 68 0.96 -15.74 3.81
CA VAL A 68 -0.33 -15.22 3.34
C VAL A 68 -0.26 -13.71 3.08
N VAL A 69 0.39 -12.95 3.97
CA VAL A 69 0.57 -11.49 3.79
C VAL A 69 1.38 -11.18 2.53
N VAL A 70 2.45 -11.92 2.25
CA VAL A 70 3.25 -11.75 1.04
C VAL A 70 2.42 -12.05 -0.21
N MET A 71 1.64 -13.14 -0.21
CA MET A 71 0.76 -13.50 -1.33
C MET A 71 -0.28 -12.43 -1.61
N ILE A 72 -0.95 -11.92 -0.57
CA ILE A 72 -1.90 -10.80 -0.70
C ILE A 72 -1.19 -9.57 -1.27
N THR A 73 0.01 -9.25 -0.79
CA THR A 73 0.79 -8.09 -1.25
C THR A 73 1.18 -8.21 -2.71
N VAL A 74 1.61 -9.39 -3.16
CA VAL A 74 1.94 -9.67 -4.56
C VAL A 74 0.71 -9.52 -5.45
N PHE A 75 -0.40 -10.16 -5.06
CA PHE A 75 -1.64 -10.13 -5.84
C PHE A 75 -2.22 -8.71 -5.95
N THR A 76 -2.31 -8.00 -4.81
CA THR A 76 -2.79 -6.61 -4.78
C THR A 76 -1.89 -5.69 -5.59
N SER A 77 -0.56 -5.89 -5.53
CA SER A 77 0.37 -5.17 -6.38
C SER A 77 0.04 -5.42 -7.84
N LEU A 78 0.07 -6.65 -8.34
CA LEU A 78 -0.22 -6.96 -9.75
C LEU A 78 -1.57 -6.40 -10.24
N ALA A 79 -2.63 -6.48 -9.42
CA ALA A 79 -3.92 -5.91 -9.76
C ALA A 79 -3.86 -4.38 -9.93
N VAL A 80 -3.16 -3.68 -9.03
CA VAL A 80 -2.93 -2.23 -9.17
C VAL A 80 -2.12 -1.91 -10.42
N PHE A 81 -1.18 -2.78 -10.79
CA PHE A 81 -0.28 -2.56 -11.93
C PHE A 81 -1.08 -2.56 -13.23
N GLN A 82 -1.94 -3.58 -13.40
CA GLN A 82 -2.83 -3.69 -14.55
C GLN A 82 -3.84 -2.54 -14.64
N LEU A 83 -4.38 -2.09 -13.51
CA LEU A 83 -5.31 -0.96 -13.48
C LEU A 83 -4.63 0.39 -13.82
N GLN A 84 -3.34 0.53 -13.52
CA GLN A 84 -2.55 1.72 -13.84
C GLN A 84 -2.02 1.71 -15.27
N GLU A 85 -1.83 0.53 -15.88
CA GLU A 85 -1.45 0.35 -17.28
C GLU A 85 -2.61 0.72 -18.22
N ASN A 86 -3.82 0.27 -17.89
CA ASN A 86 -5.02 0.50 -18.71
C ASN A 86 -5.72 1.85 -18.47
N GLY A 87 -5.25 2.65 -17.49
CA GLY A 87 -5.96 3.85 -17.03
C GLY A 87 -5.05 5.05 -16.79
N GLN A 88 -5.64 6.21 -16.53
CA GLN A 88 -4.89 7.37 -16.05
C GLN A 88 -4.41 7.11 -14.62
N VAL A 89 -3.08 7.01 -14.45
CA VAL A 89 -2.43 6.73 -13.16
C VAL A 89 -2.95 7.59 -12.01
N VAL A 90 -3.28 8.86 -12.27
CA VAL A 90 -3.85 9.78 -11.28
C VAL A 90 -5.23 9.31 -10.82
N ILE A 91 -6.18 9.14 -11.74
CA ILE A 91 -7.56 8.73 -11.44
C ILE A 91 -7.59 7.36 -10.76
N THR A 92 -6.87 6.38 -11.30
CA THR A 92 -6.80 5.02 -10.72
C THR A 92 -6.24 5.05 -9.28
N SER A 93 -5.21 5.85 -9.03
CA SER A 93 -4.61 5.96 -7.68
C SER A 93 -5.54 6.66 -6.69
N PHE A 94 -6.34 7.64 -7.11
CA PHE A 94 -7.34 8.28 -6.27
C PHE A 94 -8.50 7.34 -5.95
N LEU A 95 -9.01 6.61 -6.94
CA LEU A 95 -10.08 5.63 -6.75
C LEU A 95 -9.68 4.50 -5.80
N LEU A 96 -8.48 3.93 -5.97
CA LEU A 96 -7.98 2.89 -5.07
C LEU A 96 -7.89 3.39 -3.62
N LYS A 97 -7.44 4.63 -3.41
CA LYS A 97 -7.40 5.25 -2.08
C LYS A 97 -8.79 5.47 -1.52
N ALA A 98 -9.75 5.94 -2.33
CA ALA A 98 -11.14 6.12 -1.92
C ALA A 98 -11.78 4.81 -1.45
N VAL A 99 -11.64 3.75 -2.25
CA VAL A 99 -12.16 2.42 -1.92
C VAL A 99 -11.49 1.87 -0.66
N SER A 100 -10.17 2.04 -0.52
CA SER A 100 -9.46 1.60 0.69
C SER A 100 -9.92 2.34 1.96
N ALA A 101 -10.20 3.64 1.85
CA ALA A 101 -10.71 4.44 2.96
C ALA A 101 -12.14 4.01 3.35
N LEU A 102 -13.00 3.74 2.37
CA LEU A 102 -14.34 3.20 2.60
C LEU A 102 -14.31 1.85 3.32
N LEU A 103 -13.46 0.94 2.85
CA LEU A 103 -13.30 -0.38 3.46
C LEU A 103 -12.74 -0.27 4.89
N LEU A 104 -11.77 0.63 5.11
CA LEU A 104 -11.21 0.88 6.45
C LEU A 104 -12.30 1.35 7.42
N VAL A 105 -13.13 2.32 7.00
CA VAL A 105 -14.26 2.82 7.79
C VAL A 105 -15.28 1.71 8.04
N GLY A 106 -15.60 0.91 7.02
CA GLY A 106 -16.48 -0.25 7.15
C GLY A 106 -15.96 -1.26 8.17
N PHE A 107 -14.68 -1.62 8.11
CA PHE A 107 -14.07 -2.52 9.09
C PHE A 107 -14.06 -1.91 10.51
N GLY A 108 -13.75 -0.62 10.64
CA GLY A 108 -13.80 0.09 11.92
C GLY A 108 -15.17 0.01 12.57
N ILE A 109 -16.25 0.28 11.82
CA ILE A 109 -17.62 0.22 12.32
C ILE A 109 -18.08 -1.22 12.56
N PHE A 110 -17.97 -2.11 11.56
CA PHE A 110 -18.61 -3.43 11.62
C PHE A 110 -17.82 -4.49 12.37
N ILE A 111 -16.48 -4.45 12.32
CA ILE A 111 -15.62 -5.47 12.97
C ILE A 111 -15.16 -4.98 14.33
N PHE A 112 -14.70 -3.73 14.41
CA PHE A 112 -14.09 -3.18 15.62
C PHE A 112 -15.06 -2.35 16.47
N ASN A 113 -16.30 -2.17 15.99
CA ASN A 113 -17.37 -1.44 16.68
C ASN A 113 -16.95 -0.01 17.08
N GLU A 114 -16.12 0.63 16.25
CA GLU A 114 -15.65 2.00 16.46
C GLU A 114 -16.80 3.00 16.27
N ALA A 115 -17.08 3.77 17.32
CA ALA A 115 -18.10 4.82 17.27
C ALA A 115 -17.55 6.06 16.54
N LEU A 116 -17.96 6.23 15.27
CA LEU A 116 -17.67 7.42 14.50
C LEU A 116 -18.67 8.54 14.83
N THR A 117 -18.15 9.74 15.05
CA THR A 117 -19.00 10.93 15.22
C THR A 117 -19.59 11.37 13.87
N ALA A 118 -20.78 12.00 13.90
CA ALA A 118 -21.45 12.50 12.69
C ALA A 118 -20.57 13.45 11.85
N ARG A 119 -19.66 14.21 12.50
CA ARG A 119 -18.68 15.06 11.82
C ARG A 119 -17.64 14.25 11.03
N GLN A 120 -17.15 13.14 11.57
CA GLN A 120 -16.20 12.26 10.88
C GLN A 120 -16.85 11.59 9.67
N LEU A 121 -18.11 11.14 9.81
CA LEU A 121 -18.88 10.57 8.71
C LEU A 121 -19.11 11.58 7.58
N ALA A 122 -19.49 12.81 7.93
CA ALA A 122 -19.66 13.90 6.95
C ALA A 122 -18.34 14.24 6.22
N GLY A 123 -17.21 14.22 6.93
CA GLY A 123 -15.88 14.41 6.33
C GLY A 123 -15.52 13.32 5.32
N ILE A 124 -15.81 12.06 5.64
CA ILE A 124 -15.60 10.92 4.73
C ILE A 124 -16.48 11.05 3.48
N LEU A 125 -17.75 11.39 3.63
CA LEU A 125 -18.66 11.61 2.50
C LEU A 125 -18.19 12.75 1.59
N CYS A 126 -17.75 13.88 2.17
CA CYS A 126 -17.24 15.01 1.42
C CYS A 126 -15.96 14.65 0.63
N MET A 127 -15.07 13.86 1.25
CA MET A 127 -13.88 13.32 0.59
C MET A 127 -14.24 12.45 -0.62
N LEU A 128 -15.26 11.59 -0.50
CA LEU A 128 -15.69 10.71 -1.58
C LEU A 128 -16.31 11.49 -2.75
N LEU A 129 -17.14 12.48 -2.46
CA LEU A 129 -17.70 13.37 -3.48
C LEU A 129 -16.60 14.12 -4.24
N GLY A 130 -15.59 14.63 -3.52
CA GLY A 130 -14.45 15.29 -4.15
C GLY A 130 -13.67 14.36 -5.09
N ILE A 131 -13.53 13.07 -4.75
CA ILE A 131 -12.84 12.10 -5.61
C ILE A 131 -13.69 11.73 -6.84
N LEU A 132 -15.02 11.64 -6.69
CA LEU A 132 -15.92 11.38 -7.82
C LEU A 132 -15.91 12.53 -8.83
N LEU A 133 -15.86 13.78 -8.36
CA LEU A 133 -15.74 14.96 -9.24
C LEU A 133 -14.43 15.00 -10.03
N LEU A 134 -13.33 14.43 -9.51
CA LEU A 134 -12.05 14.34 -10.22
C LEU A 134 -12.02 13.27 -11.31
N LYS A 135 -13.05 12.41 -11.36
CA LYS A 135 -13.17 11.35 -12.36
C LYS A 135 -13.87 11.82 -13.65
N GLU A 136 -14.77 12.81 -13.53
CA GLU A 136 -15.44 13.48 -14.67
C GLU A 136 -14.52 14.51 -15.32
#